data_AF-A0A150WV23-F1
#
_entry.id   AF-A0A150WV23-F1
#
_cell.length_a   1.000
_cell.length_b   1.000
_cell.length_c   1.000
_cell.angle_alpha   90.00
_cell.angle_beta   90.00
_cell.angle_gamma   90.00
#
_symmetry.space_group_name_H-M   'P 1'
#
loop_
_entity.id
_entity.type
_entity.pdbx_description
1 polymer ?
#
loop_
_entity_poly.entity_id
_entity_poly.type
_entity_poly.pdbx_seq_one_letter_code
_entity_poly.pdbx_strand_id
1 'polypeptide(L)'
;MRRNLVVGSLVITVVFAYVSVWFYKSLALSEAVLTREDQQYYEGCHSIFEKISSSVSIPASPISSTGKAMFCELRISFLMKKYLYVTIYGVTDLEQQNVVSKILQQNSPDNLLVKLVIFEKENWKKSSSGDVSRGDEKKILERWIDR
;
A
#
# COMPACT_ATOMS: atom_id res chain seq x y z
N MET A 1 24.07 -25.04 -53.73
CA MET A 1 23.80 -23.81 -52.95
C MET A 1 22.82 -24.11 -51.81
N ARG A 2 23.28 -24.45 -50.59
CA ARG A 2 22.44 -24.64 -49.38
C ARG A 2 23.29 -24.44 -48.11
N ARG A 3 23.89 -23.27 -47.90
CA ARG A 3 24.67 -22.97 -46.67
C ARG A 3 24.22 -21.71 -45.90
N ASN A 4 23.34 -20.90 -46.46
CA ASN A 4 23.01 -19.59 -45.87
C ASN A 4 21.75 -19.58 -45.00
N LEU A 5 21.00 -20.67 -44.91
CA LEU A 5 19.70 -20.71 -44.21
C LEU A 5 19.81 -21.13 -42.72
N VAL A 6 20.90 -21.79 -42.33
CA VAL A 6 21.09 -22.28 -40.94
C VAL A 6 21.63 -21.18 -40.02
N VAL A 7 22.41 -20.23 -40.55
CA VAL A 7 23.06 -19.18 -39.75
C VAL A 7 22.06 -18.14 -39.23
N GLY A 8 21.05 -17.78 -40.02
CA GLY A 8 20.02 -16.82 -39.61
C GLY A 8 19.16 -17.32 -38.43
N SER A 9 18.86 -18.62 -38.39
CA SER A 9 18.06 -19.22 -37.30
C SER A 9 18.81 -19.26 -35.97
N LEU A 10 20.14 -19.43 -36.00
CA LEU A 10 20.97 -19.48 -34.79
C LEU A 10 21.15 -18.09 -34.15
N VAL A 11 21.30 -17.05 -34.99
CA VAL A 11 21.40 -15.65 -34.51
C VAL A 11 20.08 -15.19 -33.88
N ILE A 12 18.93 -15.51 -34.47
CA ILE A 12 17.61 -15.15 -33.91
C ILE A 12 17.41 -15.80 -32.54
N THR A 13 17.75 -17.08 -32.41
CA THR A 13 17.61 -17.81 -31.14
C THR A 13 18.50 -17.22 -30.03
N VAL A 14 19.74 -16.84 -30.36
CA VAL A 14 20.67 -16.22 -29.40
C VAL A 14 20.19 -14.84 -28.96
N VAL A 15 19.68 -14.02 -29.90
CA VAL A 15 19.13 -12.70 -29.57
C VAL A 15 17.86 -12.83 -28.72
N PHE A 16 16.97 -13.77 -29.05
CA PHE A 16 15.74 -14.00 -28.28
C PHE A 16 16.05 -14.50 -26.86
N ALA A 17 17.04 -15.40 -26.72
CA ALA A 17 17.53 -15.85 -25.41
C ALA A 17 18.14 -14.69 -24.60
N TYR A 18 18.90 -13.81 -25.25
CA TYR A 18 19.50 -12.66 -24.58
C TYR A 18 18.44 -11.66 -24.09
N VAL A 19 17.46 -11.32 -24.93
CA VAL A 19 16.36 -10.41 -24.59
C VAL A 19 15.50 -10.98 -23.48
N SER A 20 15.15 -12.28 -23.53
CA SER A 20 14.37 -12.93 -22.48
C SER A 20 15.12 -12.96 -21.15
N VAL A 21 16.41 -13.34 -21.13
CA VAL A 21 17.23 -13.28 -19.90
C VAL A 21 17.33 -11.87 -19.34
N TRP A 22 17.48 -10.85 -20.19
CA TRP A 22 17.47 -9.45 -19.76
C TRP A 22 16.11 -9.05 -19.16
N PHE A 23 15.01 -9.46 -19.79
CA PHE A 23 13.65 -9.20 -19.29
C PHE A 23 13.41 -9.88 -17.94
N TYR A 24 13.79 -11.15 -17.78
CA TYR A 24 13.68 -11.89 -16.51
C TYR A 24 14.53 -11.25 -15.40
N LYS A 25 15.77 -10.85 -15.71
CA LYS A 25 16.63 -10.15 -14.74
C LYS A 25 16.06 -8.78 -14.36
N SER A 26 15.50 -8.05 -15.32
CA SER A 26 14.83 -6.77 -15.08
C SER A 26 13.59 -6.96 -14.20
N LEU A 27 12.80 -8.02 -14.44
CA LEU A 27 11.63 -8.35 -13.63
C LEU A 27 12.03 -8.70 -12.20
N ALA A 28 13.01 -9.60 -12.02
CA ALA A 28 13.50 -10.00 -10.70
C ALA A 28 14.11 -8.82 -9.92
N LEU A 29 14.80 -7.92 -10.61
CA LEU A 29 15.30 -6.68 -9.99
C LEU A 29 14.14 -5.75 -9.59
N SER A 30 13.10 -5.65 -10.41
CA SER A 30 11.91 -4.85 -10.07
C SER A 30 11.13 -5.42 -8.87
N GLU A 31 11.02 -6.74 -8.75
CA GLU A 31 10.42 -7.42 -7.58
C GLU A 31 11.28 -7.22 -6.31
N ALA A 32 12.60 -7.33 -6.43
CA ALA A 32 13.53 -7.09 -5.31
C ALA A 32 13.52 -5.63 -4.84
N VAL A 33 13.33 -4.68 -5.75
CA VAL A 33 13.18 -3.24 -5.42
C VAL A 33 11.81 -2.99 -4.79
N LEU A 34 10.73 -3.57 -5.33
CA LEU A 34 9.39 -3.48 -4.75
C LEU A 34 9.38 -3.98 -3.31
N THR A 35 9.91 -5.19 -3.07
CA THR A 35 9.93 -5.80 -1.73
C THR A 35 10.71 -4.97 -0.70
N ARG A 36 11.79 -4.31 -1.12
CA ARG A 36 12.60 -3.46 -0.22
C ARG A 36 11.92 -2.12 0.09
N GLU A 37 11.28 -1.50 -0.89
CA GLU A 37 10.46 -0.31 -0.68
C GLU A 37 9.23 -0.63 0.18
N ASP A 38 8.55 -1.75 -0.10
CA ASP A 38 7.39 -2.26 0.65
C ASP A 38 7.74 -2.45 2.14
N GLN A 39 8.91 -3.00 2.43
CA GLN A 39 9.38 -3.17 3.81
C GLN A 39 9.63 -1.84 4.54
N GLN A 40 10.23 -0.85 3.87
CA GLN A 40 10.39 0.49 4.43
C GLN A 40 9.03 1.17 4.67
N TYR A 41 8.03 0.90 3.84
CA TYR A 41 6.67 1.41 4.03
C TYR A 41 5.97 0.74 5.23
N TYR A 42 6.13 -0.57 5.42
CA TYR A 42 5.62 -1.27 6.60
C TYR A 42 6.21 -0.72 7.91
N GLU A 43 7.52 -0.45 7.94
CA GLU A 43 8.18 0.17 9.09
C GLU A 43 7.67 1.59 9.36
N GLY A 44 7.50 2.40 8.30
CA GLY A 44 6.90 3.73 8.40
C GLY A 44 5.48 3.70 8.97
N CYS A 45 4.62 2.82 8.47
CA CYS A 45 3.26 2.62 8.97
C CYS A 45 3.22 2.23 10.45
N HIS A 46 4.14 1.36 10.90
CA HIS A 46 4.18 0.92 12.29
C HIS A 46 4.48 2.08 13.25
N SER A 47 5.48 2.90 12.92
CA SER A 47 5.84 4.07 13.74
C SER A 47 4.72 5.11 13.83
N ILE A 48 4.00 5.34 12.73
CA ILE A 48 2.83 6.22 12.67
C ILE A 48 1.71 5.66 13.54
N PHE A 49 1.48 4.34 13.45
CA PHE A 49 0.44 3.66 14.21
C PHE A 49 0.66 3.78 15.71
N GLU A 50 1.88 3.59 16.22
CA GLU A 50 2.19 3.75 17.64
C GLU A 50 1.94 5.18 18.13
N LYS A 51 2.33 6.19 17.34
CA LYS A 51 2.10 7.61 17.69
C LYS A 51 0.62 7.97 17.70
N ILE A 52 -0.14 7.47 16.74
CA ILE A 52 -1.59 7.72 16.71
C ILE A 52 -2.27 6.99 17.86
N SER A 53 -1.98 5.71 18.08
CA SER A 53 -2.63 4.90 19.12
C SER A 53 -2.29 5.34 20.55
N SER A 54 -1.14 5.99 20.76
CA SER A 54 -0.80 6.62 22.04
C SER A 54 -1.47 7.98 22.26
N SER A 55 -1.84 8.68 21.18
CA SER A 55 -2.42 10.04 21.25
C SER A 55 -3.95 10.05 21.13
N VAL A 56 -4.53 9.03 20.50
CA VAL A 56 -5.95 8.96 20.14
C VAL A 56 -6.52 7.59 20.49
N SER A 57 -7.72 7.59 21.08
CA SER A 57 -8.43 6.37 21.43
C SER A 57 -9.02 5.70 20.18
N ILE A 58 -8.29 4.75 19.61
CA ILE A 58 -8.81 3.91 18.52
C ILE A 58 -9.49 2.66 19.11
N PRO A 59 -10.73 2.33 18.69
CA PRO A 59 -11.42 1.11 19.09
C PRO A 59 -10.70 -0.15 18.62
N ALA A 60 -10.98 -1.26 19.28
CA ALA A 60 -10.41 -2.55 18.90
C ALA A 60 -10.97 -3.04 17.57
N SER A 61 -10.14 -3.72 16.77
CA SER A 61 -10.57 -4.39 15.53
C SER A 61 -10.30 -5.88 15.61
N PRO A 62 -11.27 -6.73 15.24
CA PRO A 62 -11.11 -8.18 15.25
C PRO A 62 -10.25 -8.71 14.10
N ILE A 63 -9.96 -7.91 13.08
CA ILE A 63 -9.21 -8.35 11.89
C ILE A 63 -7.85 -7.66 11.74
N SER A 64 -7.59 -6.61 12.52
CA SER A 64 -6.32 -5.88 12.45
C SER A 64 -5.24 -6.64 13.21
N SER A 65 -4.05 -6.76 12.61
CA SER A 65 -2.88 -7.37 13.25
C SER A 65 -2.41 -6.62 14.49
N THR A 66 -2.72 -5.32 14.58
CA THR A 66 -2.39 -4.48 15.73
C THR A 66 -3.49 -4.45 16.79
N GLY A 67 -4.61 -5.15 16.55
CA GLY A 67 -5.77 -5.15 17.43
C GLY A 67 -6.56 -3.84 17.47
N LYS A 68 -6.19 -2.82 16.68
CA LYS A 68 -6.92 -1.55 16.57
C LYS A 68 -7.51 -1.37 15.18
N ALA A 69 -8.65 -0.69 15.10
CA ALA A 69 -9.35 -0.39 13.86
C ALA A 69 -8.65 0.74 13.07
N MET A 70 -7.41 0.49 12.68
CA MET A 70 -6.60 1.36 11.83
C MET A 70 -5.76 0.49 10.89
N PHE A 71 -5.72 0.89 9.63
CA PHE A 71 -5.07 0.17 8.54
C PHE A 71 -4.22 1.13 7.73
N CYS A 72 -3.08 0.64 7.25
CA CYS A 72 -2.13 1.38 6.45
C CYS A 72 -1.81 0.55 5.21
N GLU A 73 -2.18 1.06 4.03
CA GLU A 73 -2.05 0.34 2.76
C GLU A 73 -1.24 1.19 1.78
N LEU A 74 -0.26 0.59 1.10
CA LEU A 74 0.36 1.23 -0.06
C LEU A 74 -0.53 1.01 -1.28
N ARG A 75 -0.96 2.09 -1.92
CA ARG A 75 -1.80 2.03 -3.12
C ARG A 75 -1.11 2.71 -4.29
N ILE A 76 -1.43 2.24 -5.49
CA ILE A 76 -0.95 2.79 -6.75
C ILE A 76 -2.13 3.44 -7.45
N SER A 77 -2.00 4.72 -7.81
CA SER A 77 -3.00 5.43 -8.60
C SER A 77 -2.94 5.02 -10.08
N PHE A 78 -3.97 5.38 -10.86
CA PHE A 78 -3.98 5.17 -12.32
C PHE A 78 -2.76 5.78 -13.04
N LEU A 79 -2.18 6.85 -12.48
CA LEU A 79 -0.98 7.51 -12.99
C LEU A 79 0.33 6.88 -12.47
N MET A 80 0.28 5.65 -11.96
CA MET A 80 1.41 4.93 -11.36
C MET A 80 2.08 5.65 -10.18
N LYS A 81 1.44 6.69 -9.63
CA LYS A 81 1.90 7.34 -8.40
C LYS A 81 1.53 6.48 -7.20
N LYS A 82 2.55 6.10 -6.42
CA LYS A 82 2.38 5.44 -5.12
C LYS A 82 1.90 6.45 -4.09
N TYR A 83 0.99 6.04 -3.23
CA TYR A 83 0.54 6.84 -2.09
C TYR A 83 0.17 5.94 -0.93
N LEU A 84 0.31 6.47 0.28
CA LEU A 84 -0.10 5.79 1.50
C LEU A 84 -1.59 6.04 1.73
N TYR A 85 -2.35 4.97 1.92
CA TYR A 85 -3.77 5.03 2.25
C TYR A 85 -3.97 4.61 3.69
N VAL A 86 -4.22 5.59 4.56
CA VAL A 86 -4.40 5.39 6.00
C VAL A 86 -5.89 5.44 6.31
N THR A 87 -6.42 4.32 6.79
CA THR A 87 -7.81 4.18 7.19
C THR A 87 -7.91 4.08 8.71
N ILE A 88 -8.78 4.88 9.33
CA ILE A 88 -9.03 4.83 10.77
C ILE A 88 -10.54 4.77 11.02
N TYR A 89 -10.96 3.97 11.98
CA TYR A 89 -12.35 3.82 12.38
C TYR A 89 -12.57 4.33 13.79
N GLY A 90 -13.73 4.96 14.05
CA GLY A 90 -14.16 5.32 15.39
C GLY A 90 -13.59 6.61 15.97
N VAL A 91 -12.83 7.38 15.20
CA VAL A 91 -12.31 8.70 15.61
C VAL A 91 -13.30 9.78 15.16
N THR A 92 -14.36 9.97 15.94
CA THR A 92 -15.46 10.90 15.61
C THR A 92 -15.19 12.34 16.06
N ASP A 93 -14.32 12.52 17.06
CA ASP A 93 -13.97 13.82 17.62
C ASP A 93 -13.03 14.62 16.70
N LEU A 94 -13.36 15.91 16.48
CA LEU A 94 -12.62 16.76 15.55
C LEU A 94 -11.20 17.09 16.03
N GLU A 95 -10.99 17.26 17.34
CA GLU A 95 -9.65 17.51 17.88
C GLU A 95 -8.76 16.30 17.68
N GLN A 96 -9.28 15.10 17.92
CA GLN A 96 -8.57 13.84 17.65
C GLN A 96 -8.24 13.68 16.16
N GLN A 97 -9.16 14.01 15.25
CA GLN A 97 -8.92 13.98 13.80
C GLN A 97 -7.80 14.94 13.38
N ASN A 98 -7.72 16.11 14.00
CA ASN A 98 -6.66 17.08 13.77
C ASN A 98 -5.31 16.58 14.30
N VAL A 99 -5.29 15.93 15.47
CA VAL A 99 -4.09 15.29 16.03
C VAL A 99 -3.58 14.18 15.09
N VAL A 100 -4.47 13.31 14.60
CA VAL A 100 -4.14 12.29 13.59
C VAL A 100 -3.49 12.93 12.35
N SER A 101 -4.14 13.97 11.81
CA SER A 101 -3.65 14.65 10.60
C SER A 101 -2.25 15.23 10.82
N LYS A 102 -2.00 15.84 11.98
CA LYS A 102 -0.70 16.40 12.35
C LYS A 102 0.37 15.31 12.51
N ILE A 103 0.03 14.18 13.14
CA ILE A 103 0.96 13.04 13.28
C ILE A 103 1.34 12.50 11.90
N LEU A 104 0.37 12.34 10.99
CA LEU A 104 0.63 11.91 9.62
C LEU A 104 1.52 12.92 8.88
N GLN A 105 1.23 14.21 8.98
CA GLN A 105 2.07 15.25 8.37
C GLN A 105 3.51 15.21 8.90
N GLN A 106 3.71 14.95 10.18
CA GLN A 106 5.03 14.97 10.79
C GLN A 106 5.84 13.68 10.61
N ASN A 107 5.20 12.54 10.36
CA ASN A 107 5.87 11.23 10.41
C ASN A 107 5.77 10.42 9.11
N SER A 108 5.03 10.91 8.11
CA SER A 108 4.96 10.23 6.81
C SER A 108 6.27 10.37 6.00
N PRO A 109 6.60 9.39 5.14
CA PRO A 109 7.78 9.46 4.27
C PRO A 109 7.73 10.68 3.33
N ASP A 110 8.86 11.36 3.15
CA ASP A 110 8.99 12.60 2.35
C ASP A 110 8.58 12.46 0.87
N ASN A 111 8.65 11.25 0.34
CA ASN A 111 8.45 10.93 -1.07
C ASN A 111 7.08 10.29 -1.37
N LEU A 112 6.18 10.23 -0.39
CA LEU A 112 4.85 9.65 -0.56
C LEU A 112 3.74 10.62 -0.18
N LEU A 113 2.77 10.74 -1.08
CA LEU A 113 1.49 11.33 -0.76
C LEU A 113 0.76 10.45 0.26
N VAL A 114 0.08 11.07 1.21
CA VAL A 114 -0.70 10.34 2.21
C VAL A 114 -2.16 10.74 2.11
N LYS A 115 -3.02 9.75 2.00
CA LYS A 115 -4.48 9.90 2.01
C LYS A 115 -5.02 9.34 3.31
N LEU A 116 -5.55 10.23 4.14
CA LEU A 116 -6.25 9.88 5.37
C LEU A 116 -7.75 9.74 5.08
N VAL A 117 -8.32 8.61 5.51
CA VAL A 117 -9.76 8.38 5.50
C VAL A 117 -10.20 7.92 6.88
N ILE A 118 -11.17 8.61 7.47
CA ILE A 118 -11.75 8.28 8.76
C ILE A 118 -13.21 7.90 8.58
N PHE A 119 -13.57 6.75 9.12
CA PHE A 119 -14.92 6.22 9.13
C PHE A 119 -15.50 6.22 10.56
N GLU A 120 -16.81 6.32 10.67
CA GLU A 120 -17.52 6.34 11.95
C GLU A 120 -17.33 5.04 12.74
N LYS A 121 -17.42 3.91 12.05
CA LYS A 121 -17.24 2.59 12.65
C LYS A 121 -16.79 1.59 11.61
N GLU A 122 -16.11 0.58 12.08
CA GLU A 122 -15.71 -0.57 11.30
C GLU A 122 -16.94 -1.46 11.02
N ASN A 123 -17.12 -1.88 9.76
CA ASN A 123 -18.29 -2.69 9.38
C ASN A 123 -17.85 -3.87 8.50
N TRP A 124 -17.37 -4.94 9.12
CA TRP A 124 -17.02 -6.17 8.39
C TRP A 124 -18.24 -7.08 8.25
N LYS A 125 -18.53 -7.49 7.02
CA LYS A 125 -19.52 -8.51 6.71
C LYS A 125 -18.80 -9.83 6.48
N LYS A 126 -19.20 -10.89 7.17
CA LYS A 126 -18.82 -12.26 6.80
C LYS A 126 -19.77 -12.72 5.71
N SER A 127 -19.24 -13.08 4.55
CA SER A 127 -20.03 -13.72 3.51
C SER A 127 -20.37 -15.15 3.91
N SER A 128 -21.34 -15.75 3.22
CA SER A 128 -21.66 -17.17 3.32
C SER A 128 -20.50 -18.08 2.88
N SER A 129 -19.53 -17.57 2.12
CA SER A 129 -18.31 -18.29 1.72
C SER A 129 -17.19 -18.27 2.76
N GLY A 130 -17.36 -17.51 3.86
CA GLY A 130 -16.31 -17.32 4.88
C GLY A 130 -15.36 -16.17 4.59
N ASP A 131 -15.49 -15.51 3.45
CA ASP A 131 -14.73 -14.31 3.12
C ASP A 131 -15.21 -13.11 3.95
N VAL A 132 -14.27 -12.30 4.42
CA VAL A 132 -14.57 -11.06 5.14
C VAL A 132 -14.54 -9.91 4.14
N SER A 133 -15.68 -9.26 3.92
CA SER A 133 -15.81 -8.10 3.05
C SER A 133 -16.16 -6.85 3.83
N ARG A 134 -15.80 -5.68 3.29
CA ARG A 134 -16.24 -4.39 3.85
C ARG A 134 -17.73 -4.20 3.57
N GLY A 135 -18.48 -3.93 4.62
CA GLY A 135 -19.86 -3.48 4.57
C GLY A 135 -19.95 -1.99 4.26
N ASP A 136 -21.16 -1.44 4.41
CA ASP A 136 -21.39 -0.02 4.18
C ASP A 136 -20.77 0.79 5.33
N GLU A 137 -19.80 1.63 5.00
CA GLU A 137 -19.04 2.43 5.96
C GLU A 137 -19.37 3.92 5.75
N LYS A 138 -19.70 4.61 6.85
CA LYS A 138 -19.95 6.05 6.81
C LYS A 138 -18.64 6.79 6.97
N LYS A 139 -18.20 7.43 5.89
CA LYS A 139 -17.00 8.26 5.86
C LYS A 139 -17.27 9.59 6.56
N ILE A 140 -16.43 9.92 7.53
CA ILE A 140 -16.47 11.19 8.27
C ILE A 140 -15.50 12.18 7.66
N LEU A 141 -14.28 11.72 7.37
CA LEU A 141 -13.21 12.56 6.84
C LEU A 141 -12.52 11.85 5.68
N GLU A 142 -12.20 12.61 4.64
CA GLU A 142 -11.27 12.21 3.60
C GLU A 142 -10.41 13.41 3.26
N ARG A 143 -9.09 13.24 3.36
CA ARG A 143 -8.15 14.32 3.11
C ARG A 143 -6.81 13.78 2.62
N TRP A 144 -6.23 14.51 1.67
CA TRP A 144 -4.81 14.38 1.35
C TRP A 144 -3.99 15.18 2.36
N ILE A 145 -3.05 14.52 2.99
CA ILE A 145 -2.11 15.14 3.91
C ILE A 145 -0.94 15.64 3.06
N ASP A 146 -0.96 16.94 2.76
CA ASP A 146 0.18 17.63 2.20
C ASP A 146 1.14 17.97 3.34
N ARG A 147 2.44 17.71 3.11
CA ARG A 147 3.48 17.99 4.10
C ARG A 147 3.87 19.46 4.08
#